data_AF-A0A6G3UQC7-F1
#
_entry.id   AF-A0A6G3UQC7-F1
#
_cell.length_a   1.000
_cell.length_b   1.000
_cell.length_c   1.000
_cell.angle_alpha   90.00
_cell.angle_beta   90.00
_cell.angle_gamma   90.00
#
_symmetry.space_group_name_H-M   'P 1'
#
loop_
_entity.id
_entity.type
_entity.pdbx_description
1 polymer ?
#
loop_
_entity_poly.entity_id
_entity_poly.type
_entity_poly.pdbx_seq_one_letter_code
_entity_poly.pdbx_strand_id
1 'polypeptide(L)' 'IALGAPAGPALDAAAAHPEPRVREHALATEELRRDPDAGFDLAIEEAKRRVALGAYGQQG' A
#
# COMPACT_ATOMS: atom_id res chain seq x y z
N ILE A 1 -7.31 -8.07 1.71
CA ILE A 1 -8.34 -7.34 2.51
C ILE A 1 -8.07 -5.86 2.30
N ALA A 2 -9.06 -5.07 1.88
CA ALA A 2 -8.94 -3.61 1.71
C ALA A 2 -9.61 -2.87 2.88
N LEU A 3 -9.30 -1.58 3.07
CA LEU A 3 -9.84 -0.75 4.16
C LEU A 3 -11.37 -0.47 4.02
N GLY A 4 -11.96 -0.73 2.86
CA GLY A 4 -13.42 -0.75 2.64
C GLY A 4 -14.11 0.61 2.78
N ALA A 5 -15.43 0.65 2.55
CA ALA A 5 -16.23 1.87 2.67
C ALA A 5 -16.23 2.55 4.06
N PRO A 6 -16.15 1.82 5.21
CA PRO A 6 -16.18 2.44 6.53
C PRO A 6 -15.02 3.39 6.84
N ALA A 7 -13.88 3.26 6.16
CA ALA A 7 -12.70 4.10 6.39
C ALA A 7 -12.84 5.51 5.78
N GLY A 8 -13.72 5.70 4.79
CA GLY A 8 -13.84 6.96 4.03
C GLY A 8 -14.02 8.21 4.90
N PRO A 9 -15.02 8.24 5.82
CA PRO A 9 -15.26 9.43 6.65
C PRO A 9 -14.08 9.84 7.54
N ALA A 10 -13.30 8.86 8.03
CA ALA A 10 -12.11 9.14 8.84
C ALA A 10 -10.98 9.72 7.99
N LEU A 11 -10.81 9.22 6.76
CA LEU A 11 -9.81 9.71 5.80
C LEU A 11 -10.16 11.12 5.31
N ASP A 12 -11.44 11.40 5.04
CA ASP A 12 -11.90 12.74 4.66
C ASP A 12 -11.64 13.77 5.77
N ALA A 13 -11.91 13.42 7.03
CA ALA A 13 -11.63 14.27 8.17
C ALA A 13 -10.11 14.53 8.32
N ALA A 14 -9.28 13.49 8.18
CA ALA A 14 -7.83 13.62 8.29
C ALA A 14 -7.20 14.41 7.12
N ALA A 15 -7.78 14.32 5.91
CA ALA A 15 -7.34 15.10 4.75
C ALA A 15 -7.58 16.61 4.90
N ALA A 16 -8.50 17.02 5.80
CA ALA A 16 -8.77 18.41 6.15
C ALA A 16 -7.96 18.91 7.38
N HIS A 17 -7.12 18.07 7.99
CA HIS A 17 -6.39 18.42 9.22
C HIS A 17 -5.36 19.55 8.99
N PRO A 18 -5.14 20.50 9.92
CA PRO A 18 -4.19 21.60 9.70
C PRO A 18 -2.72 21.15 9.63
N GLU A 19 -2.37 20.03 10.26
CA GLU A 19 -1.00 19.49 10.20
C GLU A 19 -0.73 18.82 8.83
N PRO A 20 0.29 19.28 8.07
CA PRO A 20 0.56 18.76 6.72
C PRO A 20 0.81 17.25 6.67
N ARG A 21 1.52 16.70 7.67
CA ARG A 21 1.84 15.27 7.73
C ARG A 21 0.60 14.39 7.87
N VAL A 22 -0.38 14.85 8.65
CA VAL A 22 -1.65 14.14 8.83
C VAL A 22 -2.42 14.10 7.50
N ARG A 23 -2.49 15.24 6.80
CA ARG A 23 -3.13 15.30 5.48
C ARG A 23 -2.44 14.42 4.44
N GLU A 24 -1.12 14.48 4.37
CA GLU A 24 -0.32 13.68 3.44
C GLU A 24 -0.56 12.19 3.67
N HIS A 25 -0.53 11.76 4.94
CA HIS A 25 -0.81 10.37 5.30
C HIS A 25 -2.25 9.95 4.95
N ALA A 26 -3.24 10.82 5.18
CA ALA A 26 -4.64 10.55 4.86
C ALA A 26 -4.84 10.36 3.34
N LEU A 27 -4.21 11.20 2.52
CA LEU A 27 -4.29 11.09 1.07
C LEU A 27 -3.62 9.82 0.55
N ALA A 28 -2.44 9.47 1.07
CA ALA A 28 -1.75 8.23 0.71
C ALA A 28 -2.57 6.98 1.09
N THR A 29 -3.22 7.01 2.26
CA THR A 29 -4.07 5.90 2.71
C THR A 29 -5.36 5.80 1.90
N GLU A 30 -5.92 6.94 1.47
CA GLU A 30 -7.10 6.98 0.61
C GLU A 30 -6.78 6.47 -0.82
N GLU A 31 -5.59 6.76 -1.34
CA GLU A 31 -5.08 6.15 -2.58
C GLU A 31 -5.00 4.62 -2.43
N LEU A 32 -4.35 4.13 -1.37
CA LEU A 32 -4.26 2.71 -1.06
C LEU A 32 -5.63 2.04 -0.87
N ARG A 33 -6.62 2.75 -0.33
CA ARG A 33 -7.98 2.22 -0.14
C ARG A 33 -8.68 1.99 -1.49
N ARG A 34 -8.46 2.87 -2.46
CA ARG A 34 -9.05 2.77 -3.81
C ARG A 34 -8.31 1.77 -4.68
N ASP A 35 -7.00 1.76 -4.56
CA ASP A 35 -6.09 0.85 -5.25
C ASP A 35 -5.11 0.24 -4.24
N PRO A 36 -5.44 -0.94 -3.68
CA PRO A 36 -4.58 -1.62 -2.71
C PRO A 36 -3.20 -2.01 -3.24
N ASP A 37 -3.04 -2.04 -4.56
CA ASP A 37 -1.80 -2.43 -5.22
C ASP A 37 -0.95 -1.19 -5.60
N ALA A 38 -1.50 0.03 -5.48
CA ALA A 38 -0.79 1.27 -5.74
C ALA A 38 0.52 1.36 -4.95
N GLY A 39 1.63 1.57 -5.65
CA GLY A 39 2.97 1.65 -5.06
C GLY A 39 3.63 0.32 -4.73
N PHE A 40 2.96 -0.82 -4.96
CA PHE A 40 3.51 -2.15 -4.74
C PHE A 40 3.97 -2.87 -6.01
N ASP A 41 3.76 -2.32 -7.21
CA ASP A 41 4.18 -2.92 -8.47
C ASP A 41 5.62 -3.42 -8.46
N LEU A 42 6.56 -2.56 -8.02
CA LEU A 42 7.97 -2.92 -7.93
C LEU A 42 8.22 -4.04 -6.91
N ALA A 43 7.53 -4.01 -5.76
CA ALA A 43 7.66 -5.03 -4.72
C ALA A 43 7.09 -6.38 -5.18
N ILE A 44 6.00 -6.36 -5.95
CA ILE A 44 5.41 -7.55 -6.58
C ILE A 44 6.37 -8.12 -7.63
N GLU A 45 6.92 -7.28 -8.50
CA GLU A 45 7.92 -7.73 -9.49
C GLU A 45 9.18 -8.27 -8.83
N GLU A 46 9.63 -7.68 -7.73
CA GLU A 46 10.75 -8.20 -6.95
C GLU A 46 10.42 -9.56 -6.30
N ALA A 47 9.21 -9.73 -5.78
CA ALA A 47 8.74 -11.01 -5.24
C ALA A 47 8.71 -12.09 -6.33
N LYS A 48 8.16 -11.78 -7.52
CA LYS A 48 8.19 -12.67 -8.69
C LYS A 48 9.62 -13.03 -9.08
N ARG A 49 10.53 -12.05 -9.11
CA ARG A 49 11.95 -12.26 -9.40
C ARG A 49 12.59 -13.21 -8.38
N ARG A 50 12.32 -13.05 -7.09
CA ARG A 50 12.85 -13.97 -6.05
C ARG A 50 12.35 -15.40 -6.24
N VAL A 51 11.07 -15.59 -6.58
CA VAL A 51 10.50 -16.92 -6.87
C VAL A 51 11.13 -17.51 -8.13
N ALA A 52 11.29 -16.73 -9.21
CA ALA A 52 11.89 -17.18 -10.47
C ALA A 52 13.40 -17.47 -10.35
N LEU A 53 14.11 -16.69 -9.55
CA LEU A 53 15.52 -16.94 -9.19
C LEU A 53 15.69 -18.08 -8.18
N GLY A 54 14.57 -18.63 -7.69
CA GLY A 54 14.42 -19.90 -7.00
C GLY A 54 15.09 -20.01 -5.64
N ALA A 55 14.57 -20.97 -4.88
CA ALA A 55 15.27 -21.70 -3.84
C ALA A 55 16.51 -22.47 -4.38
N TYR A 56 17.32 -21.88 -5.26
CA TYR A 56 18.60 -22.43 -5.76
C TYR A 56 19.73 -22.27 -4.74
N GLY A 57 19.38 -22.29 -3.45
CA GLY A 57 20.30 -22.37 -2.31
C GLY A 57 20.01 -23.56 -1.39
N GLN A 58 19.17 -24.51 -1.81
CA GLN A 58 19.07 -25.84 -1.19
C GLN A 58 19.26 -26.91 -2.27
N GLN A 59 20.49 -26.99 -2.75
CA GLN A 59 21.04 -28.22 -3.29
C GLN A 59 21.87 -28.81 -2.16
N GLY A 60 21.28 -29.78 -1.45
CA GLY A 60 22.04 -30.82 -0.76
C GLY A 60 22.45 -31.88 -1.77
#